data_AF-A0A7Y9J4M5-F1
#
_entry.id   AF-A0A7Y9J4M5-F1
#
_cell.length_a   1.000
_cell.length_b   1.000
_cell.length_c   1.000
_cell.angle_alpha   90.00
_cell.angle_beta   90.00
_cell.angle_gamma   90.00
#
_symmetry.space_group_name_H-M   'P 1'
#
loop_
_entity.id
_entity.type
_entity.pdbx_description
1 polymer ?
#
loop_
_entity_poly.entity_id
_entity_poly.type
_entity_poly.pdbx_seq_one_letter_code
_entity_poly.pdbx_strand_id
1 'polypeptide(L)'
;MHDRRTVDAVLALFRDGTPMHAIADRLELPPTTVWRWCRDRREETVSARSRRDRCPSCHGVALDESQYAYLLGQYLGDGHITVGRRSVASLSIFCADDWPGVRTEVESAMGAVMPTSEVSLVRRTGCQEVKSYSTHWPCLFPQHGPGRKHERPIVLAPWQTDIVREYAGSLLRGLIHSDGCRIVNWARPRANGKRYEYPRYWFSNESDDILDICARALDVVGVEHRRPRRNAISVAKKASVARLDEFVGPKY
;
A
#
# COMPACT_ATOMS: atom_id res chain seq x y z
N MET A 1 24.10 10.71 -36.01
CA MET A 1 23.25 10.82 -34.80
C MET A 1 22.02 11.61 -35.23
N HIS A 2 20.82 11.03 -35.21
CA HIS A 2 19.60 11.73 -35.67
C HIS A 2 19.04 12.60 -34.55
N ASP A 3 18.41 13.73 -34.91
CA ASP A 3 17.75 14.62 -33.96
C ASP A 3 16.58 13.92 -33.25
N ARG A 4 16.32 14.30 -32.00
CA ARG A 4 15.26 13.72 -31.16
C ARG A 4 13.89 13.88 -31.81
N ARG A 5 13.65 15.01 -32.49
CA ARG A 5 12.39 15.29 -33.21
C ARG A 5 12.14 14.30 -34.34
N THR A 6 13.19 13.87 -35.04
CA THR A 6 13.10 12.87 -36.11
C THR A 6 12.72 11.50 -35.56
N VAL A 7 13.31 11.10 -34.43
CA VAL A 7 12.96 9.86 -33.74
C VAL A 7 11.50 9.88 -33.26
N ASP A 8 11.07 10.99 -32.67
CA ASP A 8 9.70 11.14 -32.16
C ASP A 8 8.65 11.10 -33.28
N ALA A 9 8.95 11.69 -34.45
CA ALA A 9 8.09 11.64 -35.63
C ALA A 9 7.92 10.21 -36.18
N VAL A 10 9.01 9.43 -36.26
CA VAL A 10 8.96 8.00 -36.63
C VAL A 10 8.09 7.22 -35.66
N LEU A 11 8.30 7.39 -34.35
CA LEU A 11 7.54 6.66 -33.33
C LEU A 11 6.07 7.09 -33.25
N ALA A 12 5.71 8.31 -33.65
CA ALA A 12 4.32 8.76 -33.77
C ALA A 12 3.61 8.05 -34.93
N LEU A 13 4.17 8.10 -36.14
CA LEU A 13 3.61 7.42 -37.33
C LEU A 13 3.49 5.91 -37.13
N PHE A 14 4.45 5.31 -36.44
CA PHE A 14 4.44 3.89 -36.10
C PHE A 14 3.34 3.53 -35.10
N ARG A 15 3.06 4.40 -34.12
CA ARG A 15 1.93 4.23 -33.18
C ARG A 15 0.58 4.33 -33.88
N ASP A 16 0.49 5.17 -34.91
CA ASP A 16 -0.71 5.34 -35.73
C ASP A 16 -0.94 4.18 -36.73
N GLY A 17 -0.07 3.16 -36.72
CA GLY A 17 -0.22 1.96 -37.54
C GLY A 17 0.37 2.08 -38.95
N THR A 18 1.10 3.16 -39.24
CA THR A 18 1.77 3.32 -40.54
C THR A 18 2.84 2.23 -40.71
N PRO A 19 2.88 1.50 -41.85
CA PRO A 19 3.88 0.46 -42.06
C PRO A 19 5.29 1.07 -42.19
N MET A 20 6.30 0.38 -41.65
CA MET A 20 7.67 0.92 -41.49
C MET A 20 8.31 1.39 -42.81
N HIS A 21 8.01 0.72 -43.94
CA HIS A 21 8.51 1.15 -45.25
C HIS A 21 7.93 2.51 -45.65
N ALA A 22 6.63 2.73 -45.45
CA ALA A 22 5.99 4.01 -45.73
C ALA A 22 6.48 5.13 -44.81
N ILE A 23 6.90 4.82 -43.57
CA ILE A 23 7.55 5.79 -42.68
C ILE A 23 8.95 6.15 -43.19
N ALA A 24 9.72 5.16 -43.63
CA ALA A 24 11.06 5.37 -44.20
C ALA A 24 11.00 6.24 -45.45
N ASP A 25 10.05 5.96 -46.35
CA ASP A 25 9.82 6.75 -47.56
C ASP A 25 9.36 8.17 -47.24
N ARG A 26 8.41 8.32 -46.30
CA ARG A 26 7.83 9.63 -45.94
C ARG A 26 8.79 10.57 -45.25
N LEU A 27 9.73 10.04 -44.48
CA LEU A 27 10.71 10.84 -43.71
C LEU A 27 12.11 10.82 -44.32
N GLU A 28 12.26 10.22 -45.51
CA GLU A 28 13.54 10.07 -46.22
C GLU A 28 14.64 9.47 -45.33
N LEU A 29 14.28 8.43 -44.57
CA LEU A 29 15.19 7.75 -43.64
C LEU A 29 15.59 6.37 -44.14
N PRO A 30 16.80 5.88 -43.82
CA PRO A 30 17.18 4.51 -44.12
C PRO A 30 16.19 3.50 -43.50
N PRO A 31 15.66 2.53 -44.26
CA PRO A 31 14.70 1.54 -43.75
C PRO A 31 15.20 0.78 -42.51
N THR A 32 16.50 0.52 -42.44
CA THR A 32 17.16 -0.13 -41.31
C THR A 32 17.12 0.70 -40.03
N THR A 33 17.21 2.02 -40.14
CA THR A 33 17.12 2.97 -39.01
C THR A 33 15.70 3.02 -38.45
N VAL A 34 14.69 3.12 -39.32
CA VAL A 34 13.28 3.09 -38.93
C VAL A 34 12.92 1.75 -38.28
N TRP A 35 13.35 0.64 -38.88
CA TRP A 35 13.13 -0.70 -38.34
C TRP A 35 13.72 -0.84 -36.94
N ARG A 36 14.96 -0.39 -36.73
CA ARG A 36 15.62 -0.44 -35.43
C ARG A 36 14.85 0.34 -34.36
N TRP A 37 14.48 1.59 -34.61
CA TRP A 37 13.73 2.38 -33.63
C TRP A 37 12.34 1.81 -33.32
N CYS A 38 11.64 1.31 -34.34
CA CYS A 38 10.34 0.69 -34.15
C CYS A 38 10.44 -0.65 -33.40
N ARG A 39 11.48 -1.44 -33.66
CA ARG A 39 11.79 -2.69 -32.95
C ARG A 39 12.17 -2.41 -31.50
N ASP A 40 13.12 -1.50 -31.26
CA ASP A 40 13.56 -1.12 -29.91
C ASP A 40 12.34 -0.61 -29.10
N ARG A 41 11.42 0.16 -29.72
CA ARG A 41 10.17 0.58 -29.08
C ARG A 41 9.17 -0.56 -28.83
N ARG A 42 9.09 -1.54 -29.73
CA ARG A 42 8.29 -2.76 -29.52
C ARG A 42 8.87 -3.58 -28.37
N GLU A 43 10.18 -3.75 -28.32
CA GLU A 43 10.88 -4.48 -27.25
C GLU A 43 10.71 -3.77 -25.90
N GLU A 44 10.81 -2.44 -25.84
CA GLU A 44 10.47 -1.65 -24.66
C GLU A 44 9.01 -1.86 -24.23
N THR A 45 8.07 -1.90 -25.18
CA THR A 45 6.64 -2.08 -24.89
C THR A 45 6.34 -3.50 -24.40
N VAL A 46 6.95 -4.52 -25.01
CA VAL A 46 6.82 -5.93 -24.61
C VAL A 46 7.51 -6.18 -23.27
N SER A 47 8.67 -5.57 -23.02
CA SER A 47 9.38 -5.59 -21.75
C SER A 47 8.60 -4.87 -20.64
N ALA A 48 7.99 -3.73 -20.94
CA ALA A 48 7.11 -3.04 -20.00
C ALA A 48 5.85 -3.85 -19.68
N ARG A 49 5.29 -4.56 -20.67
CA ARG A 49 4.14 -5.45 -20.48
C ARG A 49 4.51 -6.69 -19.65
N SER A 50 5.64 -7.33 -19.94
CA SER A 50 6.18 -8.45 -19.16
C SER A 50 6.67 -8.08 -17.76
N ARG A 51 6.86 -6.78 -17.47
CA ARG A 51 7.09 -6.25 -16.12
C ARG A 51 5.77 -5.97 -15.41
N ARG A 52 4.75 -5.41 -16.08
CA ARG A 52 3.41 -5.19 -15.49
C ARG A 52 2.72 -6.49 -15.09
N ASP A 53 3.06 -7.59 -15.76
CA ASP A 53 2.59 -8.94 -15.44
C ASP A 53 3.49 -9.64 -14.40
N ARG A 54 4.22 -8.92 -13.52
CA ARG A 54 5.05 -9.53 -12.46
C ARG A 54 4.45 -9.31 -11.07
N CYS A 55 3.25 -9.84 -10.88
CA CYS A 55 2.70 -9.99 -9.53
C CYS A 55 3.59 -10.90 -8.67
N PRO A 56 4.01 -10.48 -7.46
CA PRO A 56 4.73 -11.35 -6.53
C PRO A 56 3.98 -12.66 -6.23
N SER A 57 2.66 -12.57 -6.06
CA SER A 57 1.80 -13.74 -5.78
C SER A 57 1.59 -14.65 -7.01
N CYS A 58 1.35 -14.10 -8.21
CA CYS A 58 1.03 -14.93 -9.38
C CYS A 58 2.27 -15.44 -10.14
N HIS A 59 3.41 -14.76 -10.03
CA HIS A 59 4.58 -15.02 -10.88
C HIS A 59 5.85 -15.32 -10.08
N GLY A 60 5.74 -15.53 -8.76
CA GLY A 60 6.86 -15.94 -7.91
C GLY A 60 7.99 -14.90 -7.84
N VAL A 61 7.66 -13.62 -8.03
CA VAL A 61 8.61 -12.52 -7.84
C VAL A 61 8.72 -12.25 -6.34
N ALA A 62 9.92 -11.89 -5.87
CA ALA A 62 10.14 -11.53 -4.48
C ALA A 62 9.19 -10.40 -4.05
N LEU A 63 8.50 -10.62 -2.94
CA LEU A 63 7.68 -9.62 -2.25
C LEU A 63 8.51 -9.04 -1.11
N ASP A 64 8.54 -7.72 -0.95
CA ASP A 64 9.01 -7.14 0.31
C ASP A 64 7.94 -7.39 1.38
N GLU A 65 8.10 -8.48 2.12
CA GLU A 65 7.12 -8.97 3.09
C GLU A 65 6.92 -7.99 4.26
N SER A 66 7.97 -7.26 4.64
CA SER A 66 7.91 -6.24 5.68
C SER A 66 7.07 -5.03 5.27
N GLN A 67 7.28 -4.55 4.04
CA GLN A 67 6.50 -3.44 3.46
C GLN A 67 5.08 -3.88 3.15
N TYR A 68 4.90 -5.13 2.73
CA TYR A 68 3.59 -5.73 2.53
C TYR A 68 2.79 -5.79 3.83
N ALA A 69 3.37 -6.26 4.93
CA ALA A 69 2.70 -6.32 6.22
C ALA A 69 2.24 -4.93 6.69
N TYR A 70 3.09 -3.91 6.54
CA TYR A 70 2.73 -2.52 6.82
C TYR A 70 1.58 -2.03 5.93
N LEU A 71 1.69 -2.22 4.62
CA LEU A 71 0.69 -1.79 3.65
C LEU A 71 -0.64 -2.52 3.86
N LEU A 72 -0.62 -3.78 4.30
CA LEU A 72 -1.80 -4.53 4.70
C LEU A 72 -2.51 -3.88 5.88
N GLY A 73 -1.77 -3.44 6.91
CA GLY A 73 -2.36 -2.68 8.02
C GLY A 73 -3.07 -1.41 7.55
N GLN A 74 -2.39 -0.61 6.71
CA GLN A 74 -2.97 0.59 6.11
C GLN A 74 -4.18 0.28 5.21
N TYR A 75 -4.12 -0.80 4.45
CA TYR A 75 -5.22 -1.27 3.61
C TYR A 75 -6.44 -1.63 4.45
N LEU A 76 -6.25 -2.30 5.59
CA LEU A 76 -7.34 -2.75 6.46
C LEU A 76 -8.05 -1.58 7.15
N GLY A 77 -7.35 -0.49 7.49
CA GLY A 77 -8.00 0.72 7.97
C GLY A 77 -8.48 1.64 6.85
N ASP A 78 -7.60 2.54 6.40
CA ASP A 78 -7.91 3.65 5.50
C ASP A 78 -7.88 3.29 4.00
N GLY A 79 -7.58 2.04 3.66
CA GLY A 79 -7.46 1.61 2.29
C GLY A 79 -8.73 1.05 1.66
N HIS A 80 -8.78 1.11 0.33
CA HIS A 80 -9.73 0.34 -0.46
C HIS A 80 -9.16 0.04 -1.85
N ILE A 81 -9.73 -0.99 -2.49
CA ILE A 81 -9.45 -1.33 -3.88
C ILE A 81 -10.73 -1.15 -4.68
N THR A 82 -10.65 -0.41 -5.78
CA THR A 82 -11.71 -0.37 -6.80
C THR A 82 -11.24 -1.09 -8.05
N VAL A 83 -12.14 -1.84 -8.70
CA VAL A 83 -11.86 -2.54 -9.95
C VAL A 83 -12.69 -1.90 -11.06
N GLY A 84 -12.01 -1.36 -12.06
CA GLY A 84 -12.61 -0.70 -13.21
C GLY A 84 -12.72 -1.60 -14.43
N ARG A 85 -12.92 -0.98 -15.61
CA ARG A 85 -13.00 -1.68 -16.89
C ARG A 85 -11.67 -2.42 -17.19
N ARG A 86 -11.76 -3.55 -17.89
CA ARG A 86 -10.61 -4.39 -18.27
C ARG A 86 -9.74 -4.83 -17.08
N SER A 87 -10.37 -5.06 -15.92
CA SER A 87 -9.73 -5.54 -14.69
C SER A 87 -8.65 -4.62 -14.11
N VAL A 88 -8.57 -3.36 -14.53
CA VAL A 88 -7.66 -2.38 -13.94
C VAL A 88 -8.15 -2.08 -12.52
N ALA A 89 -7.35 -2.45 -11.52
CA ALA A 89 -7.65 -2.13 -10.14
C ALA A 89 -6.81 -0.95 -9.65
N SER A 90 -7.39 -0.13 -8.78
CA SER A 90 -6.68 0.92 -8.06
C SER A 90 -6.71 0.66 -6.57
N LEU A 91 -5.54 0.57 -5.96
CA LEU A 91 -5.38 0.65 -4.51
C LEU A 91 -5.28 2.13 -4.12
N SER A 92 -6.14 2.55 -3.19
CA SER A 92 -6.16 3.91 -2.65
C SER A 92 -6.09 3.85 -1.13
N ILE A 93 -5.14 4.57 -0.52
CA ILE A 93 -5.00 4.77 0.92
C ILE A 93 -5.11 6.27 1.21
N PHE A 94 -5.98 6.66 2.14
CA PHE A 94 -6.12 8.07 2.54
C PHE A 94 -5.25 8.36 3.76
N CYS A 95 -4.42 9.40 3.68
CA CYS A 95 -3.53 9.82 4.77
C CYS A 95 -3.88 11.26 5.15
N ALA A 96 -4.23 11.51 6.42
CA ALA A 96 -4.55 12.86 6.89
C ALA A 96 -3.36 13.81 6.73
N ASP A 97 -3.63 15.08 6.41
CA ASP A 97 -2.58 16.09 6.18
C ASP A 97 -1.75 16.38 7.46
N ASP A 98 -2.28 16.07 8.65
CA ASP A 98 -1.62 16.25 9.94
C ASP A 98 -0.44 15.28 10.18
N TRP A 99 -0.34 14.20 9.39
CA TRP A 99 0.67 13.14 9.55
C TRP A 99 1.44 12.87 8.25
N PRO A 100 2.24 13.82 7.75
CA PRO A 100 2.96 13.69 6.49
C PRO A 100 3.98 12.54 6.46
N GLY A 101 4.52 12.11 7.61
CA GLY A 101 5.40 10.95 7.71
C GLY A 101 4.68 9.64 7.35
N VAL A 102 3.45 9.47 7.83
CA VAL A 102 2.59 8.31 7.47
C VAL A 102 2.36 8.26 5.96
N ARG A 103 2.07 9.40 5.32
CA ARG A 103 1.90 9.46 3.86
C ARG A 103 3.16 8.98 3.13
N THR A 104 4.34 9.44 3.54
CA THR A 104 5.62 9.05 2.92
C THR A 104 5.89 7.55 3.09
N GLU A 105 5.58 6.98 4.25
CA GLU A 105 5.72 5.53 4.47
C GLU A 105 4.74 4.72 3.60
N VAL A 106 3.48 5.16 3.47
CA VAL A 106 2.49 4.52 2.60
C VAL A 106 2.95 4.55 1.14
N GLU A 107 3.46 5.69 0.68
CA GLU A 107 4.01 5.85 -0.66
C GLU A 107 5.18 4.89 -0.91
N SER A 108 6.11 4.80 0.04
CA SER A 108 7.26 3.89 -0.03
C SER A 108 6.83 2.42 -0.02
N ALA A 109 5.92 2.03 0.87
CA ALA A 109 5.43 0.67 0.97
C ALA A 109 4.67 0.23 -0.27
N MET A 110 3.83 1.11 -0.83
CA MET A 110 3.09 0.84 -2.07
C MET A 110 4.03 0.62 -3.25
N GLY A 111 5.10 1.43 -3.37
CA GLY A 111 6.13 1.27 -4.39
C GLY A 111 6.99 0.01 -4.20
N ALA A 112 7.33 -0.36 -2.96
CA ALA A 112 8.09 -1.57 -2.68
C ALA A 112 7.30 -2.86 -2.95
N VAL A 113 6.00 -2.87 -2.61
CA VAL A 113 5.12 -4.02 -2.79
C VAL A 113 4.78 -4.27 -4.27
N MET A 114 4.64 -3.20 -5.06
CA MET A 114 4.36 -3.29 -6.49
C MET A 114 5.30 -2.37 -7.28
N PRO A 115 6.59 -2.75 -7.42
CA PRO A 115 7.61 -1.90 -8.08
C PRO A 115 7.35 -1.68 -9.57
N THR A 116 6.44 -2.46 -10.14
CA THR A 116 6.03 -2.39 -11.55
C THR A 116 4.89 -1.41 -11.79
N SER A 117 4.35 -0.80 -10.72
CA SER A 117 3.27 0.18 -10.76
C SER A 117 3.72 1.50 -10.16
N GLU A 118 3.37 2.60 -10.83
CA GLU A 118 3.63 3.93 -10.31
C GLU A 118 2.69 4.24 -9.14
N VAL A 119 3.21 5.04 -8.20
CA VAL A 119 2.44 5.61 -7.09
C VAL A 119 2.18 7.08 -7.41
N SER A 120 0.94 7.51 -7.17
CA SER A 120 0.46 8.86 -7.44
C SER A 120 -0.16 9.44 -6.17
N LEU A 121 -0.07 10.76 -6.01
CA LEU A 121 -0.65 11.49 -4.88
C LEU A 121 -1.77 12.37 -5.40
N VAL A 122 -2.95 12.27 -4.81
CA VAL A 122 -4.11 13.09 -5.14
C VAL A 122 -4.55 13.87 -3.92
N ARG A 123 -4.54 15.19 -4.02
CA ARG A 123 -4.99 16.07 -2.94
C ARG A 123 -6.50 15.98 -2.74
N ARG A 124 -6.92 15.77 -1.49
CA ARG A 124 -8.31 15.79 -1.04
C ARG A 124 -8.45 16.81 0.09
N THR A 125 -9.68 17.05 0.53
CA THR A 125 -9.93 17.97 1.65
C THR A 125 -9.51 17.31 2.96
N GLY A 126 -8.45 17.84 3.59
CA GLY A 126 -7.94 17.38 4.89
C GLY A 126 -7.08 16.10 4.82
N CYS A 127 -6.81 15.58 3.63
CA CYS A 127 -5.97 14.38 3.43
C CYS A 127 -5.37 14.31 2.03
N GLN A 128 -4.37 13.45 1.87
CA GLN A 128 -3.84 13.00 0.59
C GLN A 128 -4.29 11.57 0.32
N GLU A 129 -4.76 11.30 -0.89
CA GLU A 129 -4.99 9.94 -1.39
C GLU A 129 -3.70 9.45 -2.06
N VAL A 130 -3.05 8.45 -1.47
CA VAL A 130 -1.93 7.72 -2.07
C VAL A 130 -2.50 6.58 -2.91
N LYS A 131 -2.20 6.57 -4.20
CA LYS A 131 -2.89 5.74 -5.17
C LYS A 131 -1.96 5.05 -6.15
N SER A 132 -2.21 3.77 -6.42
CA SER A 132 -1.51 3.01 -7.45
C SER A 132 -2.46 2.12 -8.25
N TYR A 133 -2.12 1.92 -9.53
CA TYR A 133 -2.91 1.14 -10.48
C TYR A 133 -2.18 -0.15 -10.87
N SER A 134 -2.87 -1.28 -10.76
CA SER A 134 -2.39 -2.59 -11.18
C SER A 134 -3.56 -3.53 -11.32
N THR A 135 -3.53 -4.43 -12.29
CA THR A 135 -4.47 -5.57 -12.36
C THR A 135 -4.24 -6.57 -11.21
N HIS A 136 -3.11 -6.47 -10.50
CA HIS A 136 -2.65 -7.43 -9.50
C HIS A 136 -2.82 -7.00 -8.04
N TRP A 137 -3.29 -5.78 -7.77
CA TRP A 137 -3.65 -5.39 -6.39
C TRP A 137 -4.67 -6.36 -5.75
N PRO A 138 -5.71 -6.83 -6.47
CA PRO A 138 -6.61 -7.89 -5.99
C PRO A 138 -5.93 -9.19 -5.55
N CYS A 139 -4.83 -9.57 -6.20
CA CYS A 139 -4.08 -10.80 -5.89
C CYS A 139 -3.34 -10.68 -4.55
N LEU A 140 -2.83 -9.48 -4.24
CA LEU A 140 -2.10 -9.20 -3.00
C LEU A 140 -3.03 -8.86 -1.84
N PHE A 141 -4.23 -8.37 -2.13
CA PHE A 141 -5.26 -8.06 -1.13
C PHE A 141 -6.54 -8.84 -1.46
N PRO A 142 -6.56 -10.17 -1.25
CA PRO A 142 -7.73 -10.99 -1.53
C PRO A 142 -8.93 -10.64 -0.63
N GLN A 143 -8.69 -9.83 0.41
CA GLN A 143 -9.73 -9.22 1.24
C GLN A 143 -10.55 -8.16 0.50
N HIS A 144 -10.28 -7.80 -0.77
CA HIS A 144 -11.15 -6.88 -1.52
C HIS A 144 -12.50 -7.52 -1.87
N GLY A 145 -13.52 -6.70 -2.14
CA GLY A 145 -14.88 -7.19 -2.40
C GLY A 145 -15.94 -6.09 -2.28
N PRO A 146 -17.19 -6.36 -2.68
CA PRO A 146 -18.27 -5.38 -2.68
C PRO A 146 -18.69 -4.96 -1.26
N GLY A 147 -19.31 -3.79 -1.15
CA GLY A 147 -19.84 -3.28 0.12
C GLY A 147 -18.78 -2.71 1.07
N ARG A 148 -19.19 -2.40 2.30
CA ARG A 148 -18.27 -1.86 3.31
C ARG A 148 -17.38 -2.97 3.85
N LYS A 149 -16.13 -2.64 4.17
CA LYS A 149 -15.12 -3.60 4.62
C LYS A 149 -15.52 -4.36 5.89
N HIS A 150 -16.23 -3.71 6.82
CA HIS A 150 -16.70 -4.34 8.06
C HIS A 150 -17.99 -5.15 7.90
N GLU A 151 -18.66 -5.10 6.75
CA GLU A 151 -19.89 -5.86 6.48
C GLU A 151 -19.60 -7.19 5.76
N ARG A 152 -18.31 -7.54 5.59
CA ARG A 152 -17.87 -8.74 4.88
C ARG A 152 -16.70 -9.42 5.61
N PRO A 153 -16.52 -10.73 5.43
CA PRO A 153 -15.40 -11.44 6.05
C PRO A 153 -14.05 -10.91 5.59
N ILE A 154 -13.14 -10.69 6.54
CA ILE A 154 -11.75 -10.31 6.30
C ILE A 154 -10.85 -11.46 6.79
N VAL A 155 -10.57 -12.40 5.89
CA VAL A 155 -9.76 -13.58 6.19
C VAL A 155 -8.39 -13.45 5.53
N LEU A 156 -7.33 -13.65 6.31
CA LEU A 156 -5.98 -13.72 5.77
C LEU A 156 -5.76 -15.06 5.06
N ALA A 157 -5.18 -15.02 3.86
CA ALA A 157 -4.70 -16.23 3.20
C ALA A 157 -3.55 -16.86 4.03
N PRO A 158 -3.25 -18.16 3.85
CA PRO A 158 -2.18 -18.83 4.59
C PRO A 158 -0.84 -18.09 4.49
N TRP A 159 -0.41 -17.74 3.26
CA TRP A 159 0.83 -16.98 3.04
C TRP A 159 0.82 -15.58 3.69
N GLN A 160 -0.35 -14.92 3.76
CA GLN A 160 -0.46 -13.64 4.47
C GLN A 160 -0.30 -13.85 5.97
N THR A 161 -0.82 -14.96 6.51
CA THR A 161 -0.71 -15.31 7.93
C THR A 161 0.75 -15.50 8.34
N ASP A 162 1.54 -16.16 7.50
CA ASP A 162 2.97 -16.36 7.74
C ASP A 162 3.71 -15.02 7.76
N ILE A 163 3.49 -14.18 6.74
CA ILE A 163 4.10 -12.83 6.66
C ILE A 163 3.72 -11.97 7.85
N VAL A 164 2.43 -11.89 8.21
CA VAL A 164 2.02 -11.01 9.33
C VAL A 164 2.47 -11.54 10.67
N ARG A 165 2.74 -12.84 10.81
CA ARG A 165 3.31 -13.40 12.02
C ARG A 165 4.79 -13.03 12.15
N GLU A 166 5.55 -13.13 11.06
CA GLU A 166 6.97 -12.76 11.03
C GLU A 166 7.16 -11.24 11.18
N TYR A 167 6.37 -10.46 10.45
CA TYR A 167 6.42 -8.99 10.42
C TYR A 167 5.27 -8.34 11.20
N ALA A 168 4.89 -8.93 12.34
CA ALA A 168 3.80 -8.46 13.18
C ALA A 168 3.95 -6.99 13.59
N GLY A 169 5.18 -6.55 13.89
CA GLY A 169 5.48 -5.15 14.19
C GLY A 169 5.13 -4.19 13.04
N SER A 170 5.46 -4.56 11.80
CA SER A 170 5.12 -3.76 10.61
C SER A 170 3.61 -3.69 10.39
N LEU A 171 2.90 -4.82 10.55
CA LEU A 171 1.44 -4.85 10.48
C LEU A 171 0.81 -3.93 11.53
N LEU A 172 1.27 -4.02 12.78
CA LEU A 172 0.77 -3.18 13.88
C LEU A 172 1.02 -1.70 13.64
N ARG A 173 2.19 -1.34 13.10
CA ARG A 173 2.47 0.04 12.70
C ARG A 173 1.47 0.53 11.67
N GLY A 174 1.19 -0.25 10.63
CA GLY A 174 0.15 0.09 9.64
C GLY A 174 -1.24 0.24 10.27
N LEU A 175 -1.70 -0.72 11.07
CA LEU A 175 -3.02 -0.62 11.72
C LEU A 175 -3.13 0.61 12.64
N ILE A 176 -2.08 0.94 13.37
CA ILE A 176 -2.06 2.10 14.27
C ILE A 176 -1.94 3.41 13.49
N HIS A 177 -1.23 3.42 12.37
CA HIS A 177 -1.12 4.60 11.50
C HIS A 177 -2.46 4.94 10.84
N SER A 178 -3.30 3.95 10.54
CA SER A 178 -4.64 4.19 9.99
C SER A 178 -5.67 4.53 11.07
N ASP A 179 -6.18 3.53 11.81
CA ASP A 179 -7.32 3.68 12.73
C ASP A 179 -6.90 3.71 14.20
N GLY A 180 -5.59 3.86 14.46
CA GLY A 180 -5.05 3.93 15.80
C GLY A 180 -4.55 5.30 16.20
N CYS A 181 -4.32 5.43 17.50
CA CYS A 181 -3.66 6.58 18.08
C CYS A 181 -2.84 6.19 19.30
N ARG A 182 -1.83 7.01 19.58
CA ARG A 182 -1.07 7.01 20.82
C ARG A 182 -1.39 8.29 21.57
N ILE A 183 -2.00 8.17 22.74
CA ILE A 183 -2.46 9.31 23.53
C ILE A 183 -1.89 9.26 24.95
N VAL A 184 -1.77 10.44 25.57
CA VAL A 184 -1.53 10.53 27.01
C VAL A 184 -2.88 10.54 27.70
N ASN A 185 -3.14 9.51 28.50
CA ASN A 185 -4.32 9.44 29.35
C ASN A 185 -3.96 9.92 30.76
N TRP A 186 -4.95 10.35 31.53
CA TRP A 186 -4.76 10.76 32.92
C TRP A 186 -5.76 10.08 33.85
N ALA A 187 -5.32 9.76 35.07
CA ALA A 187 -6.16 9.24 36.13
C ALA A 187 -6.01 10.10 37.40
N ARG A 188 -7.07 10.19 38.21
CA ARG A 188 -6.99 10.77 39.56
C ARG A 188 -6.84 9.64 40.58
N PRO A 189 -5.69 9.50 41.27
CA PRO A 189 -5.58 8.63 42.43
C PRO A 189 -6.52 9.15 43.53
N ARG A 190 -7.17 8.22 44.24
CA ARG A 190 -8.13 8.55 45.31
C ARG A 190 -7.51 9.26 46.51
N ALA A 191 -6.18 9.24 46.67
CA ALA A 191 -5.51 9.58 47.92
C ALA A 191 -4.86 10.98 47.99
N ASN A 192 -4.52 11.64 46.88
CA ASN A 192 -3.66 12.84 46.91
C ASN A 192 -4.00 13.91 45.86
N GLY A 193 -5.08 13.77 45.08
CA GLY A 193 -5.54 14.77 44.12
C GLY A 193 -4.61 15.06 42.92
N LYS A 194 -3.40 14.48 42.88
CA LYS A 194 -2.42 14.67 41.79
C LYS A 194 -2.80 13.82 40.59
N ARG A 195 -2.91 14.42 39.40
CA ARG A 195 -3.17 13.68 38.15
C ARG A 195 -1.96 12.79 37.82
N TYR A 196 -2.22 11.51 37.54
CA TYR A 196 -1.24 10.56 37.04
C TYR A 196 -1.42 10.41 35.53
N GLU A 197 -0.41 10.77 34.76
CA GLU A 197 -0.39 10.67 33.30
C GLU A 197 0.32 9.39 32.85
N TYR A 198 -0.25 8.72 31.84
CA TYR A 198 0.34 7.53 31.24
C TYR A 198 0.03 7.44 29.75
N PRO A 199 1.00 7.02 28.91
CA PRO A 199 0.75 6.79 27.50
C PRO A 199 -0.12 5.54 27.30
N ARG A 200 -0.91 5.55 26.23
CA ARG A 200 -1.79 4.45 25.83
C ARG A 200 -1.90 4.40 24.32
N TYR A 201 -1.89 3.20 23.75
CA TYR A 201 -2.37 2.99 22.40
C TYR A 201 -3.84 2.60 22.40
N TRP A 202 -4.56 3.13 21.42
CA TRP A 202 -5.96 2.82 21.15
C TRP A 202 -6.12 2.53 19.67
N PHE A 203 -6.78 1.43 19.33
CA PHE A 203 -7.14 1.05 17.96
C PHE A 203 -8.64 0.83 17.90
N SER A 204 -9.33 1.42 16.91
CA SER A 204 -10.78 1.33 16.79
C SER A 204 -11.16 0.90 15.37
N ASN A 205 -11.90 -0.19 15.23
CA ASN A 205 -12.39 -0.63 13.92
C ASN A 205 -13.74 -1.35 14.10
N GLU A 206 -14.63 -1.24 13.12
CA GLU A 206 -15.96 -1.88 13.16
C GLU A 206 -15.93 -3.36 12.76
N SER A 207 -14.88 -3.81 12.08
CA SER A 207 -14.71 -5.21 11.70
C SER A 207 -14.12 -6.01 12.87
N ASP A 208 -14.87 -7.00 13.36
CA ASP A 208 -14.38 -7.97 14.35
C ASP A 208 -13.16 -8.74 13.82
N ASP A 209 -13.14 -9.09 12.53
CA ASP A 209 -12.02 -9.77 11.90
C ASP A 209 -10.73 -8.92 11.93
N ILE A 210 -10.82 -7.61 11.65
CA ILE A 210 -9.66 -6.70 11.71
C ILE A 210 -9.17 -6.53 13.15
N LEU A 211 -10.09 -6.47 14.12
CA LEU A 211 -9.71 -6.45 15.54
C LEU A 211 -9.01 -7.75 15.94
N ASP A 212 -9.48 -8.90 15.48
CA ASP A 212 -8.86 -10.19 15.77
C ASP A 212 -7.46 -10.30 15.12
N ILE A 213 -7.29 -9.80 13.89
CA ILE A 213 -5.96 -9.70 13.24
C ILE A 213 -5.03 -8.81 14.08
N CYS A 214 -5.50 -7.65 14.54
CA CYS A 214 -4.74 -6.75 15.40
C CYS A 214 -4.35 -7.42 16.74
N ALA A 215 -5.31 -8.03 17.42
CA ALA A 215 -5.11 -8.73 18.69
C ALA A 215 -4.07 -9.83 18.58
N ARG A 216 -4.16 -10.68 17.54
CA ARG A 216 -3.18 -11.75 17.31
C ARG A 216 -1.77 -11.19 17.04
N ALA A 217 -1.66 -10.11 16.27
CA ALA A 217 -0.37 -9.47 16.04
C ALA A 217 0.24 -8.90 17.32
N LEU A 218 -0.58 -8.30 18.20
CA LEU A 218 -0.15 -7.84 19.54
C LEU A 218 0.33 -9.01 20.40
N ASP A 219 -0.39 -10.14 20.39
CA ASP A 219 -0.01 -11.34 21.14
C ASP A 219 1.35 -11.88 20.66
N VAL A 220 1.59 -11.92 19.33
CA VAL A 220 2.87 -12.36 18.74
C VAL A 220 4.05 -11.53 19.22
N VAL A 221 3.89 -10.22 19.36
CA VAL A 221 4.98 -9.33 19.83
C VAL A 221 5.06 -9.19 21.37
N GLY A 222 4.22 -9.92 22.10
CA GLY A 222 4.19 -9.92 23.57
C GLY A 222 3.56 -8.65 24.17
N VAL A 223 2.69 -7.97 23.44
CA VAL A 223 2.03 -6.74 23.88
C VAL A 223 0.69 -7.08 24.53
N GLU A 224 0.60 -6.92 25.84
CA GLU A 224 -0.65 -7.12 26.56
C GLU A 224 -1.69 -6.05 26.19
N HIS A 225 -2.87 -6.50 25.77
CA HIS A 225 -3.96 -5.64 25.34
C HIS A 225 -5.29 -6.04 25.99
N ARG A 226 -6.28 -5.17 25.84
CA ARG A 226 -7.66 -5.41 26.28
C ARG A 226 -8.61 -4.94 25.20
N ARG A 227 -9.79 -5.56 25.17
CA ARG A 227 -10.93 -5.14 24.34
C ARG A 227 -11.99 -4.45 25.21
N PRO A 228 -11.85 -3.14 25.52
CA PRO A 228 -12.75 -2.44 26.45
C PRO A 228 -14.17 -2.25 25.92
N ARG A 229 -14.36 -2.36 24.60
CA ARG A 229 -15.66 -2.30 23.92
C ARG A 229 -15.59 -3.15 22.65
N ARG A 230 -16.73 -3.48 22.05
CA ARG A 230 -16.79 -4.34 20.86
C ARG A 230 -15.81 -3.86 19.76
N ASN A 231 -15.79 -2.57 19.46
CA ASN A 231 -15.09 -2.04 18.28
C ASN A 231 -13.71 -1.43 18.61
N ALA A 232 -13.05 -1.84 19.71
CA ALA A 232 -11.75 -1.27 20.04
C ALA A 232 -10.82 -2.17 20.85
N ILE A 233 -9.53 -1.99 20.62
CA ILE A 233 -8.41 -2.56 21.38
C ILE A 233 -7.63 -1.44 22.08
N SER A 234 -7.16 -1.73 23.28
CA SER A 234 -6.41 -0.82 24.12
C SER A 234 -5.16 -1.48 24.68
N VAL A 235 -4.03 -0.79 24.56
CA VAL A 235 -2.76 -1.12 25.21
C VAL A 235 -2.40 0.00 26.18
N ALA A 236 -2.46 -0.27 27.47
CA ALA A 236 -2.26 0.74 28.52
C ALA A 236 -1.20 0.36 29.57
N LYS A 237 -0.75 -0.89 29.60
CA LYS A 237 0.31 -1.32 30.51
C LYS A 237 1.63 -0.71 30.05
N LYS A 238 2.38 -0.11 30.98
CA LYS A 238 3.62 0.63 30.68
C LYS A 238 4.62 -0.19 29.84
N ALA A 239 4.85 -1.46 30.21
CA ALA A 239 5.76 -2.35 29.48
C ALA A 239 5.26 -2.66 28.06
N SER A 240 3.95 -2.90 27.91
CA SER A 240 3.32 -3.19 26.62
C SER A 240 3.29 -1.98 25.69
N VAL A 241 3.10 -0.77 26.24
CA VAL A 241 3.22 0.48 25.47
C VAL A 241 4.66 0.69 25.01
N ALA A 242 5.65 0.52 25.90
CA ALA A 242 7.05 0.63 25.52
C ALA A 242 7.45 -0.39 24.44
N ARG A 243 6.96 -1.63 24.55
CA ARG A 243 7.17 -2.67 23.54
C ARG A 243 6.52 -2.29 22.20
N LEU A 244 5.33 -1.71 22.20
CA LEU A 244 4.67 -1.27 20.97
C LEU A 244 5.35 -0.02 20.37
N ASP A 245 5.92 0.86 21.20
CA ASP A 245 6.71 2.02 20.76
C ASP A 245 7.92 1.60 19.90
N GLU A 246 8.53 0.43 20.18
CA GLU A 246 9.66 -0.12 19.40
C GLU A 246 9.29 -0.42 17.94
N PHE A 247 8.01 -0.69 17.66
CA PHE A 247 7.53 -1.03 16.31
C PHE A 247 6.85 0.13 15.60
N VAL A 248 6.00 0.86 16.32
CA VAL A 248 5.18 1.93 15.72
C VAL A 248 5.97 3.23 15.62
N GLY A 249 6.72 3.57 16.67
CA GLY A 249 7.36 4.88 16.78
C GLY A 249 6.37 6.04 16.93
N PRO A 250 6.86 7.29 16.96
CA PRO A 250 6.02 8.47 16.96
C PRO A 250 5.32 8.65 15.61
N LYS A 251 4.02 8.96 15.63
CA LYS A 251 3.28 9.39 14.44
C LYS A 251 3.67 10.84 14.14
N TYR A 252 4.13 11.14 12.92
CA TYR A 252 4.50 12.47 12.44
C TYR A 252 4.19 12.62 10.95
#